data_AF-A0A847MTU4-F1
#
_entry.id   AF-A0A847MTU4-F1
#
_cell.length_a   1.000
_cell.length_b   1.000
_cell.length_c   1.000
_cell.angle_alpha   90.00
_cell.angle_beta   90.00
_cell.angle_gamma   90.00
#
_symmetry.space_group_name_H-M   'P 1'
#
loop_
_entity.id
_entity.type
_entity.pdbx_description
1 polymer ?
#
loop_
_entity_poly.entity_id
_entity_poly.type
_entity_poly.pdbx_seq_one_letter_code
_entity_poly.pdbx_strand_id
1 'polypeptide(L)'
;MTIISTRPTRAPERPTAAGGSVPTTLAAGLTCRLADGRVVEHANLDHGASAPALVAVKQAVDTATRTYASVHRGKGHASQISSRYYEAARQEVARYVGARRDDIVVFTRHTTDSMNLLASVLPVGTTVFVFESEHHATLFPWPVANTVRLPIPRSVQDATRTLAEALGQHPGGDRLVALTAASNVTGEVWPLGALTRIARDHGARVVVDAAQLAPHRPLGLRQLGADWIAFSGHKLYAPYGAGVLAGRRDWLDAGEP
;
A
#
# COMPACT_ATOMS: atom_id res chain seq x y z
N MET A 1 18.25 43.36 -3.72
CA MET A 1 19.26 43.44 -4.79
C MET A 1 19.44 42.04 -5.34
N THR A 2 18.70 41.70 -6.39
CA THR A 2 18.67 40.35 -6.98
C THR A 2 19.57 40.35 -8.20
N ILE A 3 20.62 39.54 -8.18
CA ILE A 3 21.53 39.35 -9.32
C ILE A 3 20.90 38.31 -10.24
N ILE A 4 20.46 38.72 -11.43
CA ILE A 4 20.01 37.81 -12.50
C ILE A 4 21.22 37.50 -13.38
N SER A 5 21.66 36.23 -13.36
CA SER A 5 22.75 35.72 -14.20
C SER A 5 22.22 35.39 -15.60
N THR A 6 22.69 36.10 -16.63
CA THR A 6 22.33 35.96 -18.05
C THR A 6 23.23 34.99 -18.82
N ARG A 7 23.42 33.76 -18.32
CA ARG A 7 24.09 32.70 -19.12
C ARG A 7 23.06 31.79 -19.79
N PRO A 8 23.21 31.49 -21.09
CA PRO A 8 22.35 30.52 -21.77
C PRO A 8 22.58 29.14 -21.15
N THR A 9 21.56 28.60 -20.49
CA THR A 9 21.58 27.25 -19.94
C THR A 9 21.44 26.24 -21.09
N ARG A 10 22.53 25.50 -21.34
CA ARG A 10 22.52 24.28 -22.16
C ARG A 10 21.47 23.33 -21.57
N ALA A 11 20.61 22.77 -22.42
CA ALA A 11 19.62 21.77 -21.99
C ALA A 11 20.36 20.65 -21.21
N PRO A 12 19.84 20.22 -20.04
CA PRO A 12 20.50 19.18 -19.27
C PRO A 12 20.57 17.91 -20.13
N GLU A 13 21.77 17.37 -20.29
CA GLU A 13 21.96 16.05 -20.88
C GLU A 13 21.16 15.03 -20.06
N ARG A 14 20.26 14.32 -20.74
CA ARG A 14 19.49 13.24 -20.10
C ARG A 14 20.48 12.23 -19.52
N PRO A 15 20.45 11.93 -18.21
CA PRO A 15 21.27 10.87 -17.67
C PRO A 15 20.95 9.58 -18.41
N THR A 16 21.97 8.98 -19.03
CA THR A 16 21.88 7.66 -19.64
C THR A 16 21.54 6.65 -18.54
N ALA A 17 20.29 6.18 -18.55
CA ALA A 17 19.81 5.18 -17.60
C ALA A 17 20.65 3.91 -17.72
N ALA A 18 21.12 3.42 -16.57
CA ALA A 18 21.82 2.15 -16.49
C ALA A 18 20.89 0.99 -16.90
N GLY A 19 21.20 0.33 -18.01
CA GLY A 19 21.06 -1.12 -18.19
C GLY A 19 19.67 -1.76 -18.30
N GLY A 20 18.56 -1.01 -18.33
CA GLY A 20 17.22 -1.55 -18.61
C GLY A 20 16.30 -0.49 -19.21
N SER A 21 15.46 -0.87 -20.18
CA SER A 21 14.43 0.05 -20.69
C SER A 21 13.41 0.33 -19.58
N VAL A 22 13.16 1.60 -19.27
CA VAL A 22 12.09 2.01 -18.36
C VAL A 22 10.75 1.43 -18.86
N PRO A 23 9.96 0.75 -18.01
CA PRO A 23 8.68 0.17 -18.42
C PRO A 23 7.75 1.20 -19.05
N THR A 24 7.17 0.88 -20.20
CA THR A 24 6.23 1.76 -20.89
C THR A 24 4.85 1.73 -20.22
N THR A 25 4.25 2.91 -20.07
CA THR A 25 2.89 3.08 -19.54
C THR A 25 1.87 3.23 -20.67
N LEU A 26 0.61 2.91 -20.41
CA LEU A 26 -0.50 3.12 -21.36
C LEU A 26 -0.75 4.62 -21.65
N ALA A 27 -0.23 5.51 -20.80
CA ALA A 27 -0.35 6.96 -20.98
C ALA A 27 0.78 7.54 -21.85
N ALA A 28 1.70 6.71 -22.36
CA ALA A 28 2.78 7.17 -23.22
C ALA A 28 2.23 7.88 -24.47
N GLY A 29 2.70 9.11 -24.72
CA GLY A 29 2.23 9.93 -25.84
C GLY A 29 0.90 10.64 -25.60
N LEU A 30 0.34 10.60 -24.38
CA LEU A 30 -0.83 11.39 -24.03
C LEU A 30 -0.53 12.89 -24.16
N THR A 31 -1.39 13.63 -24.84
CA THR A 31 -1.27 15.09 -25.02
C THR A 31 -2.40 15.83 -24.33
N CYS A 32 -2.17 17.06 -23.89
CA CYS A 32 -3.20 17.98 -23.42
C CYS A 32 -3.18 19.29 -24.20
N ARG A 33 -4.34 19.96 -24.26
CA ARG A 33 -4.48 21.29 -24.86
C ARG A 33 -4.35 22.35 -23.76
N LEU A 34 -3.47 23.31 -23.97
CA LEU A 34 -3.27 24.45 -23.09
C LEU A 34 -4.32 25.54 -23.35
N ALA A 35 -4.47 26.47 -22.40
CA ALA A 35 -5.41 27.59 -22.53
C ALA A 35 -5.10 28.51 -23.73
N ASP A 36 -3.84 28.57 -24.17
CA ASP A 36 -3.40 29.32 -25.36
C ASP A 36 -3.58 28.54 -26.69
N GLY A 37 -4.20 27.37 -26.64
CA GLY A 37 -4.51 26.54 -27.82
C GLY A 37 -3.38 25.60 -28.24
N ARG A 38 -2.18 25.69 -27.66
CA ARG A 38 -1.08 24.73 -27.94
C ARG A 38 -1.44 23.33 -27.47
N VAL A 39 -0.93 22.32 -28.16
CA VAL A 39 -1.00 20.91 -27.75
C VAL A 39 0.39 20.48 -27.33
N VAL A 40 0.51 19.97 -26.10
CA VAL A 40 1.79 19.55 -25.52
C VAL A 40 1.66 18.14 -24.94
N GLU A 41 2.78 17.47 -24.72
CA GLU A 41 2.80 16.22 -23.99
C GLU A 41 2.30 16.44 -22.55
N HIS A 42 1.43 15.55 -22.09
CA HIS A 42 0.85 15.62 -20.77
C HIS A 42 1.85 15.14 -19.71
N ALA A 43 2.33 16.06 -18.88
CA ALA A 43 3.15 15.74 -17.71
C ALA A 43 2.24 15.35 -16.53
N ASN A 44 2.07 14.04 -16.28
CA ASN A 44 1.34 13.56 -15.12
C ASN A 44 2.21 13.65 -13.85
N LEU A 45 1.85 14.55 -12.93
CA LEU A 45 2.53 14.75 -11.64
C LEU A 45 1.65 14.32 -10.45
N ASP A 46 0.62 13.51 -10.68
CA ASP A 46 -0.35 13.06 -9.67
C ASP A 46 -0.32 11.54 -9.45
N HIS A 47 0.86 10.92 -9.58
CA HIS A 47 1.02 9.47 -9.37
C HIS A 47 0.72 9.03 -7.93
N GLY A 48 0.81 9.94 -6.96
CA GLY A 48 0.43 9.68 -5.57
C GLY A 48 -1.07 9.40 -5.41
N ALA A 49 -1.91 9.92 -6.30
CA ALA A 49 -3.33 9.57 -6.37
C ALA A 49 -3.53 8.24 -7.12
N SER A 50 -3.04 8.14 -8.36
CA SER A 50 -3.04 6.90 -9.15
C SER A 50 -1.97 6.92 -10.22
N ALA A 51 -1.24 5.81 -10.36
CA ALA A 51 -0.24 5.64 -11.39
C ALA A 51 -0.88 5.23 -12.73
N PRO A 52 -0.31 5.65 -13.88
CA PRO A 52 -0.74 5.11 -15.16
C PRO A 52 -0.42 3.62 -15.25
N ALA A 53 -1.29 2.82 -15.86
CA ALA A 53 -1.04 1.39 -15.96
C ALA A 53 0.15 1.05 -16.87
N LEU A 54 0.89 -0.02 -16.58
CA LEU A 54 1.93 -0.52 -17.49
C LEU A 54 1.32 -1.25 -18.69
N VAL A 55 1.96 -1.12 -19.86
CA VAL A 55 1.62 -1.90 -21.06
C VAL A 55 1.67 -3.41 -20.77
N ALA A 56 2.69 -3.86 -20.03
CA ALA A 56 2.85 -5.27 -19.66
C ALA A 56 1.68 -5.78 -18.81
N VAL A 57 1.14 -4.96 -17.91
CA VAL A 57 0.00 -5.36 -17.07
C VAL A 57 -1.27 -5.46 -17.93
N LYS A 58 -1.49 -4.52 -18.86
CA LYS A 58 -2.60 -4.65 -19.83
C LYS A 58 -2.50 -5.95 -20.62
N GLN A 59 -1.32 -6.27 -21.16
CA GLN A 59 -1.10 -7.49 -21.93
C GLN A 59 -1.34 -8.76 -21.09
N ALA A 60 -0.96 -8.76 -19.81
CA ALA A 60 -1.25 -9.86 -18.90
C ALA A 60 -2.76 -10.03 -18.67
N VAL A 61 -3.50 -8.93 -18.48
CA VAL A 61 -4.97 -8.95 -18.37
C VAL A 61 -5.63 -9.46 -19.66
N ASP A 62 -5.23 -8.92 -20.82
CA ASP A 62 -5.72 -9.37 -22.13
C ASP A 62 -5.47 -10.87 -22.35
N THR A 63 -4.34 -11.39 -21.86
CA THR A 63 -3.99 -12.81 -21.95
C THR A 63 -4.87 -13.65 -21.02
N ALA A 64 -4.99 -13.28 -19.75
CA ALA A 64 -5.77 -14.02 -18.76
C ALA A 64 -7.26 -14.10 -19.11
N THR A 65 -7.80 -13.01 -19.67
CA THR A 65 -9.22 -12.90 -20.04
C THR A 65 -9.63 -13.76 -21.24
N ARG A 66 -8.68 -14.24 -22.06
CA ARG A 66 -8.99 -15.21 -23.13
C ARG A 66 -9.61 -16.51 -22.61
N THR A 67 -9.30 -16.87 -21.37
CA THR A 67 -9.80 -18.08 -20.70
C THR A 67 -10.74 -17.76 -19.54
N TYR A 68 -11.38 -16.58 -19.56
CA TYR A 68 -12.21 -16.10 -18.46
C TYR A 68 -13.33 -17.09 -18.12
N ALA A 69 -13.31 -17.57 -16.88
CA ALA A 69 -14.29 -18.47 -16.32
C ALA A 69 -14.32 -18.34 -14.79
N SER A 70 -15.25 -19.05 -14.14
CA SER A 70 -15.29 -19.09 -12.68
C SER A 70 -14.00 -19.64 -12.09
N VAL A 71 -13.53 -19.01 -11.02
CA VAL A 71 -12.34 -19.43 -10.27
C VAL A 71 -12.76 -20.43 -9.18
N HIS A 72 -12.02 -21.53 -9.05
CA HIS A 72 -12.23 -22.64 -8.09
C HIS A 72 -13.61 -23.34 -8.10
N ARG A 73 -14.53 -22.97 -9.00
CA ARG A 73 -15.89 -23.52 -9.04
C ARG A 73 -16.16 -24.48 -10.19
N GLY A 74 -15.28 -24.57 -11.18
CA GLY A 74 -15.47 -25.41 -12.37
C GLY A 74 -14.36 -26.43 -12.57
N LYS A 75 -14.70 -27.56 -13.19
CA LYS A 75 -13.74 -28.58 -13.64
C LYS A 75 -13.34 -28.43 -15.11
N GLY A 76 -14.00 -27.54 -15.87
CA GLY A 76 -13.72 -27.30 -17.28
C GLY A 76 -12.39 -26.58 -17.52
N HIS A 77 -11.85 -26.71 -18.74
CA HIS A 77 -10.53 -26.20 -19.13
C HIS A 77 -10.30 -24.73 -18.77
N ALA A 78 -11.22 -23.83 -19.17
CA ALA A 78 -11.10 -22.40 -18.90
C ALA A 78 -11.12 -22.06 -17.39
N SER A 79 -11.93 -22.78 -16.60
CA SER A 79 -12.01 -22.58 -15.14
C SER A 79 -10.71 -23.00 -14.44
N GLN A 80 -10.10 -24.10 -14.88
CA GLN A 80 -8.80 -24.53 -14.35
C GLN A 80 -7.70 -23.49 -14.66
N ILE A 81 -7.68 -22.94 -15.88
CA ILE A 81 -6.69 -21.92 -16.27
C ILE A 81 -6.91 -20.61 -15.49
N SER A 82 -8.15 -20.12 -15.40
CA SER A 82 -8.49 -18.93 -14.60
C SER A 82 -8.07 -19.09 -13.13
N SER A 83 -8.29 -20.27 -12.56
CA SER A 83 -7.87 -20.58 -11.19
C SER A 83 -6.34 -20.56 -11.03
N ARG A 84 -5.58 -21.04 -12.03
CA ARG A 84 -4.11 -20.97 -12.02
C ARG A 84 -3.60 -19.54 -12.08
N TYR A 85 -4.20 -18.67 -12.92
CA TYR A 85 -3.81 -17.25 -12.96
C TYR A 85 -4.07 -16.56 -11.62
N TYR A 86 -5.22 -16.80 -11.02
CA TYR A 86 -5.58 -16.21 -9.73
C TYR A 86 -4.63 -16.65 -8.61
N GLU A 87 -4.31 -17.94 -8.53
CA GLU A 87 -3.40 -18.46 -7.51
C GLU A 87 -1.93 -18.07 -7.78
N ALA A 88 -1.50 -18.00 -9.03
CA ALA A 88 -0.19 -17.47 -9.39
C ALA A 88 -0.04 -16.00 -8.98
N ALA A 89 -1.09 -15.18 -9.19
CA ALA A 89 -1.11 -13.79 -8.72
C ALA A 89 -1.02 -13.72 -7.19
N ARG A 90 -1.73 -14.61 -6.46
CA ARG A 90 -1.64 -14.69 -5.00
C ARG A 90 -0.23 -15.03 -4.53
N GLN A 91 0.43 -16.00 -5.16
CA GLN A 91 1.79 -16.39 -4.85
C GLN A 91 2.81 -15.29 -5.17
N GLU A 92 2.60 -14.54 -6.25
CA GLU A 92 3.43 -13.38 -6.60
C GLU A 92 3.37 -12.30 -5.52
N VAL A 93 2.15 -11.95 -5.08
CA VAL A 93 1.94 -11.01 -3.99
C VAL A 93 2.54 -11.52 -2.68
N ALA A 94 2.35 -12.80 -2.36
CA ALA A 94 2.92 -13.42 -1.16
C ALA A 94 4.45 -13.30 -1.14
N ARG A 95 5.11 -13.52 -2.28
CA ARG A 95 6.56 -13.36 -2.42
C ARG A 95 6.98 -11.89 -2.32
N TYR A 96 6.26 -11.00 -2.98
CA TYR A 96 6.53 -9.55 -2.98
C TYR A 96 6.48 -8.95 -1.56
N VAL A 97 5.54 -9.39 -0.72
CA VAL A 97 5.45 -8.93 0.69
C VAL A 97 6.27 -9.77 1.67
N GLY A 98 6.99 -10.80 1.20
CA GLY A 98 7.74 -11.71 2.05
C GLY A 98 6.88 -12.44 3.08
N ALA A 99 5.71 -12.94 2.64
CA ALA A 99 4.76 -13.68 3.47
C ALA A 99 5.42 -14.89 4.16
N ARG A 100 5.09 -15.08 5.43
CA ARG A 100 5.50 -16.25 6.23
C ARG A 100 4.65 -17.46 5.81
N ARG A 101 5.09 -18.66 6.22
CA ARG A 101 4.44 -19.94 5.88
C ARG A 101 2.93 -19.98 6.23
N ASP A 102 2.56 -19.35 7.34
CA ASP A 102 1.18 -19.34 7.86
C ASP A 102 0.45 -18.01 7.57
N ASP A 103 1.07 -17.10 6.81
CA ASP A 103 0.41 -15.88 6.36
C ASP A 103 -0.48 -16.16 5.15
N ILE A 104 -1.51 -15.34 4.98
CA ILE A 104 -2.42 -15.36 3.85
C ILE A 104 -2.37 -14.03 3.10
N VAL A 105 -2.76 -14.10 1.83
CA VAL A 105 -2.99 -12.92 0.98
C VAL A 105 -4.47 -12.88 0.66
N VAL A 106 -5.13 -11.77 0.98
CA VAL A 106 -6.53 -11.50 0.63
C VAL A 106 -6.55 -10.40 -0.42
N PHE A 107 -7.23 -10.65 -1.54
CA PHE A 107 -7.48 -9.63 -2.56
C PHE A 107 -8.73 -8.83 -2.17
N THR A 108 -8.58 -7.50 -2.15
CA THR A 108 -9.65 -6.54 -1.88
C THR A 108 -9.81 -5.58 -3.06
N ARG A 109 -10.69 -4.57 -2.99
CA ARG A 109 -10.78 -3.55 -4.06
C ARG A 109 -9.63 -2.54 -4.00
N HIS A 110 -9.14 -2.22 -2.80
CA HIS A 110 -8.09 -1.21 -2.54
C HIS A 110 -7.69 -1.23 -1.05
N THR A 111 -6.63 -0.50 -0.66
CA THR A 111 -6.18 -0.37 0.74
C THR A 111 -7.31 -0.05 1.72
N THR A 112 -8.24 0.85 1.36
CA THR A 112 -9.37 1.18 2.26
C THR A 112 -10.22 -0.04 2.59
N ASP A 113 -10.47 -0.93 1.64
CA ASP A 113 -11.22 -2.15 1.89
C ASP A 113 -10.41 -3.14 2.70
N SER A 114 -9.10 -3.23 2.45
CA SER A 114 -8.19 -4.04 3.26
C SER A 114 -8.22 -3.64 4.74
N MET A 115 -8.23 -2.33 5.02
CA MET A 115 -8.30 -1.87 6.41
C MET A 115 -9.68 -2.10 7.03
N ASN A 116 -10.76 -1.90 6.27
CA ASN A 116 -12.11 -2.20 6.75
C ASN A 116 -12.33 -3.69 7.00
N LEU A 117 -11.80 -4.55 6.14
CA LEU A 117 -11.82 -6.00 6.35
C LEU A 117 -11.07 -6.38 7.64
N LEU A 118 -9.89 -5.80 7.87
CA LEU A 118 -9.17 -6.08 9.12
C LEU A 118 -9.95 -5.56 10.34
N ALA A 119 -10.57 -4.39 10.24
CA ALA A 119 -11.39 -3.82 11.30
C ALA A 119 -12.63 -4.66 11.62
N SER A 120 -13.24 -5.32 10.62
CA SER A 120 -14.43 -6.16 10.83
C SER A 120 -14.14 -7.50 11.51
N VAL A 121 -12.87 -7.91 11.57
CA VAL A 121 -12.46 -9.20 12.15
C VAL A 121 -11.62 -9.05 13.42
N LEU A 122 -11.58 -7.84 14.00
CA LEU A 122 -10.88 -7.64 15.26
C LEU A 122 -11.54 -8.46 16.38
N PRO A 123 -10.75 -9.13 17.24
CA PRO A 123 -11.28 -9.68 18.47
C PRO A 123 -12.05 -8.64 19.28
N VAL A 124 -13.12 -9.07 19.93
CA VAL A 124 -13.95 -8.19 20.77
C VAL A 124 -13.09 -7.54 21.85
N GLY A 125 -13.19 -6.21 21.99
CA GLY A 125 -12.41 -5.44 22.95
C GLY A 125 -11.00 -5.07 22.49
N THR A 126 -10.62 -5.35 21.24
CA THR A 126 -9.32 -4.92 20.70
C THR A 126 -9.19 -3.40 20.77
N THR A 127 -8.09 -2.92 21.37
CA THR A 127 -7.76 -1.49 21.39
C THR A 127 -6.87 -1.15 20.20
N VAL A 128 -7.25 -0.13 19.41
CA VAL A 128 -6.52 0.30 18.22
C VAL A 128 -5.81 1.63 18.46
N PHE A 129 -4.56 1.73 18.04
CA PHE A 129 -3.72 2.93 18.13
C PHE A 129 -3.40 3.44 16.73
N VAL A 130 -3.61 4.73 16.53
CA VAL A 130 -3.49 5.35 15.21
C VAL A 130 -3.16 6.82 15.36
N PHE A 131 -2.22 7.32 14.55
CA PHE A 131 -1.88 8.75 14.57
C PHE A 131 -2.87 9.58 13.76
N GLU A 132 -3.11 10.82 14.18
CA GLU A 132 -3.99 11.76 13.45
C GLU A 132 -3.43 12.17 12.08
N SER A 133 -2.14 11.94 11.84
CA SER A 133 -1.47 12.17 10.55
C SER A 133 -1.76 11.09 9.50
N GLU A 134 -2.40 9.99 9.90
CA GLU A 134 -2.66 8.86 9.02
C GLU A 134 -3.64 9.21 7.91
N HIS A 135 -3.47 8.58 6.73
CA HIS A 135 -4.46 8.69 5.67
C HIS A 135 -5.83 8.21 6.16
N HIS A 136 -6.92 8.79 5.68
CA HIS A 136 -8.29 8.47 6.15
C HIS A 136 -8.64 6.97 6.09
N ALA A 137 -8.12 6.28 5.06
CA ALA A 137 -8.26 4.82 4.92
C ALA A 137 -7.64 4.02 6.07
N THR A 138 -6.68 4.60 6.79
CA THR A 138 -5.98 4.03 7.94
C THR A 138 -6.44 4.67 9.25
N LEU A 139 -7.01 5.88 9.22
CA LEU A 139 -7.49 6.59 10.40
C LEU A 139 -8.87 6.13 10.90
N PHE A 140 -9.80 5.88 9.98
CA PHE A 140 -11.23 5.73 10.29
C PHE A 140 -11.87 4.33 10.27
N PRO A 141 -11.24 3.24 9.79
CA PRO A 141 -11.89 1.91 9.78
C PRO A 141 -12.26 1.36 11.16
N TRP A 142 -11.61 1.84 12.21
CA TRP A 142 -11.60 1.22 13.53
C TRP A 142 -12.80 1.61 14.40
N PRO A 143 -13.25 0.74 15.33
CA PRO A 143 -14.34 1.06 16.25
C PRO A 143 -14.01 2.26 17.14
N VAL A 144 -14.83 3.32 17.06
CA VAL A 144 -14.59 4.59 17.79
C VAL A 144 -14.42 4.36 19.30
N ALA A 145 -15.21 3.47 19.89
CA ALA A 145 -15.18 3.19 21.33
C ALA A 145 -13.84 2.63 21.83
N ASN A 146 -13.07 1.95 20.96
CA ASN A 146 -11.83 1.27 21.31
C ASN A 146 -10.62 1.80 20.52
N THR A 147 -10.71 3.02 19.97
CA THR A 147 -9.62 3.61 19.17
C THR A 147 -9.00 4.80 19.90
N VAL A 148 -7.70 4.71 20.14
CA VAL A 148 -6.87 5.77 20.69
C VAL A 148 -6.20 6.53 19.53
N ARG A 149 -6.64 7.76 19.31
CA ARG A 149 -6.05 8.66 18.31
C ARG A 149 -4.89 9.42 18.93
N LEU A 150 -3.69 9.18 18.42
CA LEU A 150 -2.46 9.80 18.86
C LEU A 150 -2.24 11.11 18.10
N PRO A 151 -1.80 12.19 18.77
CA PRO A 151 -1.56 13.47 18.12
C PRO A 151 -0.48 13.37 17.04
N ILE A 152 -0.51 14.28 16.06
CA ILE A 152 0.52 14.36 15.02
C ILE A 152 1.90 14.59 15.67
N PRO A 153 2.85 13.66 15.49
CA PRO A 153 4.15 13.77 16.14
C PRO A 153 4.99 14.87 15.48
N ARG A 154 5.78 15.59 16.29
CA ARG A 154 6.68 16.66 15.80
C ARG A 154 8.05 16.15 15.35
N SER A 155 8.37 14.90 15.67
CA SER A 155 9.62 14.23 15.33
C SER A 155 9.48 12.72 15.46
N VAL A 156 10.47 11.98 14.95
CA VAL A 156 10.59 10.53 15.16
C VAL A 156 10.60 10.16 16.64
N GLN A 157 11.35 10.90 17.47
CA GLN A 157 11.44 10.65 18.90
C GLN A 157 10.09 10.88 19.59
N ASP A 158 9.39 11.93 19.19
CA ASP A 158 8.04 12.24 19.69
C ASP A 158 7.04 11.13 19.34
N ALA A 159 7.08 10.63 18.10
CA ALA A 159 6.25 9.50 17.66
C ALA A 159 6.51 8.25 18.51
N THR A 160 7.78 7.89 18.72
CA THR A 160 8.14 6.71 19.52
C THR A 160 7.71 6.82 20.99
N ARG A 161 7.91 7.99 21.60
CA ARG A 161 7.49 8.26 22.98
C ARG A 161 5.97 8.20 23.11
N THR A 162 5.26 8.91 22.23
CA THR A 162 3.79 8.97 22.24
C THR A 162 3.17 7.58 22.11
N LEU A 163 3.69 6.76 21.20
CA LEU A 163 3.21 5.39 21.03
C LEU A 163 3.49 4.53 22.27
N ALA A 164 4.70 4.60 22.84
CA ALA A 164 5.06 3.83 24.02
C ALA A 164 4.20 4.21 25.25
N GLU A 165 3.99 5.50 25.48
CA GLU A 165 3.15 6.00 26.58
C GLU A 165 1.70 5.51 26.43
N ALA A 166 1.12 5.64 25.24
CA ALA A 166 -0.25 5.19 24.97
C ALA A 166 -0.40 3.67 25.17
N LEU A 167 0.56 2.87 24.68
CA LEU A 167 0.54 1.41 24.88
C LEU A 167 0.71 1.02 26.35
N GLY A 168 1.50 1.77 27.12
CA GLY A 168 1.71 1.55 28.55
C GLY A 168 0.46 1.88 29.40
N GLN A 169 -0.35 2.84 28.97
CA GLN A 169 -1.62 3.22 29.62
C GLN A 169 -2.76 2.22 29.35
N HIS A 170 -2.59 1.36 28.34
CA HIS A 170 -3.56 0.35 27.95
C HIS A 170 -2.92 -1.06 27.96
N PRO A 171 -2.60 -1.62 29.12
CA PRO A 171 -2.05 -2.96 29.23
C PRO A 171 -3.12 -4.05 29.07
N GLY A 172 -2.71 -5.21 28.54
CA GLY A 172 -3.58 -6.38 28.41
C GLY A 172 -4.46 -6.38 27.15
N GLY A 173 -5.16 -7.50 26.92
CA GLY A 173 -6.03 -7.70 25.76
C GLY A 173 -5.33 -7.66 24.40
N ASP A 174 -6.13 -7.84 23.33
CA ASP A 174 -5.68 -7.65 21.96
C ASP A 174 -5.49 -6.16 21.66
N ARG A 175 -4.37 -5.82 21.03
CA ARG A 175 -3.99 -4.45 20.68
C ARG A 175 -3.44 -4.39 19.27
N LEU A 176 -3.84 -3.37 18.52
CA LEU A 176 -3.42 -3.15 17.14
C LEU A 176 -2.86 -1.73 16.99
N VAL A 177 -1.68 -1.59 16.40
CA VAL A 177 -1.14 -0.31 15.95
C VAL A 177 -1.27 -0.23 14.44
N ALA A 178 -1.97 0.78 13.94
CA ALA A 178 -2.12 1.06 12.52
C ALA A 178 -1.20 2.21 12.11
N LEU A 179 -0.30 1.96 11.15
CA LEU A 179 0.75 2.90 10.75
C LEU A 179 0.80 3.03 9.22
N THR A 180 0.95 4.23 8.69
CA THR A 180 1.39 4.41 7.30
C THR A 180 2.89 4.24 7.19
N ALA A 181 3.31 3.58 6.12
CA ALA A 181 4.72 3.42 5.81
C ALA A 181 5.33 4.67 5.18
N ALA A 182 4.53 5.45 4.46
CA ALA A 182 4.92 6.71 3.85
C ALA A 182 3.72 7.65 3.72
N SER A 183 3.88 8.91 4.15
CA SER A 183 2.81 9.90 4.03
C SER A 183 2.49 10.20 2.57
N ASN A 184 1.21 10.20 2.21
CA ASN A 184 0.74 10.64 0.90
C ASN A 184 0.76 12.16 0.71
N VAL A 185 0.99 12.93 1.78
CA VAL A 185 0.99 14.40 1.76
C VAL A 185 2.42 14.93 1.78
N THR A 186 3.24 14.47 2.74
CA THR A 186 4.61 14.98 2.93
C THR A 186 5.68 14.12 2.27
N GLY A 187 5.36 12.88 1.89
CA GLY A 187 6.33 11.89 1.42
C GLY A 187 7.25 11.34 2.53
N GLU A 188 7.05 11.73 3.79
CA GLU A 188 7.86 11.26 4.91
C GLU A 188 7.71 9.75 5.09
N VAL A 189 8.84 9.05 5.15
CA VAL A 189 8.90 7.61 5.44
C VAL A 189 9.08 7.43 6.93
N TRP A 190 8.12 6.76 7.56
CA TRP A 190 8.09 6.61 9.00
C TRP A 190 9.15 5.61 9.52
N PRO A 191 9.63 5.78 10.76
CA PRO A 191 10.59 4.90 11.40
C PRO A 191 9.94 3.57 11.84
N LEU A 192 9.34 2.83 10.90
CA LEU A 192 8.52 1.64 11.17
C LEU A 192 9.25 0.60 12.02
N GLY A 193 10.56 0.39 11.81
CA GLY A 193 11.33 -0.55 12.63
C GLY A 193 11.33 -0.21 14.13
N ALA A 194 11.36 1.08 14.49
CA ALA A 194 11.28 1.50 15.88
C ALA A 194 9.85 1.39 16.44
N LEU A 195 8.85 1.85 15.68
CA LEU A 195 7.45 1.83 16.11
C LEU A 195 6.89 0.42 16.24
N THR A 196 7.21 -0.47 15.30
CA THR A 196 6.80 -1.88 15.36
C THR A 196 7.49 -2.65 16.48
N ARG A 197 8.74 -2.31 16.80
CA ARG A 197 9.42 -2.84 17.98
C ARG A 197 8.71 -2.40 19.27
N ILE A 198 8.40 -1.12 19.41
CA ILE A 198 7.67 -0.59 20.58
C ILE A 198 6.32 -1.28 20.75
N ALA A 199 5.56 -1.42 19.65
CA ALA A 199 4.29 -2.15 19.64
C ALA A 199 4.48 -3.58 20.15
N ARG A 200 5.45 -4.31 19.60
CA ARG A 200 5.74 -5.71 19.99
C ARG A 200 6.20 -5.84 21.44
N ASP A 201 7.06 -4.93 21.92
CA ASP A 201 7.55 -4.93 23.29
C ASP A 201 6.40 -4.73 24.30
N HIS A 202 5.28 -4.13 23.86
CA HIS A 202 4.05 -3.99 24.62
C HIS A 202 3.02 -5.08 24.30
N GLY A 203 3.32 -6.07 23.45
CA GLY A 203 2.41 -7.14 23.06
C GLY A 203 1.31 -6.73 22.08
N ALA A 204 1.46 -5.58 21.41
CA ALA A 204 0.56 -5.14 20.35
C ALA A 204 1.00 -5.67 18.97
N ARG A 205 0.01 -5.92 18.11
CA ARG A 205 0.19 -6.27 16.70
C ARG A 205 0.25 -5.01 15.85
N VAL A 206 0.76 -5.13 14.62
CA VAL A 206 0.90 -3.99 13.70
C VAL A 206 0.30 -4.29 12.34
N VAL A 207 -0.52 -3.36 11.84
CA VAL A 207 -0.90 -3.27 10.43
C VAL A 207 -0.23 -2.06 9.79
N VAL A 208 0.34 -2.26 8.60
CA VAL A 208 1.01 -1.21 7.84
C VAL A 208 0.23 -0.87 6.57
N ASP A 209 -0.17 0.39 6.44
CA ASP A 209 -0.59 0.98 5.16
C ASP A 209 0.65 1.28 4.31
N ALA A 210 0.88 0.44 3.31
CA ALA A 210 1.98 0.57 2.38
C ALA A 210 1.57 1.22 1.05
N ALA A 211 0.38 1.84 0.94
CA ALA A 211 -0.14 2.33 -0.33
C ALA A 211 0.82 3.30 -1.06
N GLN A 212 1.57 4.11 -0.32
CA GLN A 212 2.59 5.01 -0.88
C GLN A 212 4.01 4.45 -0.82
N LEU A 213 4.30 3.47 0.04
CA LEU A 213 5.64 2.90 0.10
C LEU A 213 5.85 1.87 -1.02
N ALA A 214 4.83 1.05 -1.30
CA ALA A 214 4.87 -0.05 -2.26
C ALA A 214 5.39 0.34 -3.66
N PRO A 215 5.00 1.48 -4.25
CA PRO A 215 5.47 1.87 -5.58
C PRO A 215 6.93 2.34 -5.59
N HIS A 216 7.53 2.58 -4.43
CA HIS A 216 8.80 3.30 -4.30
C HIS A 216 9.90 2.49 -3.61
N ARG A 217 9.56 1.50 -2.78
CA ARG A 217 10.52 0.67 -2.06
C ARG A 217 10.07 -0.78 -1.96
N PRO A 218 11.01 -1.73 -1.84
CA PRO A 218 10.69 -3.10 -1.48
C PRO A 218 9.87 -3.15 -0.18
N LEU A 219 8.88 -4.04 -0.16
CA LEU A 219 8.07 -4.31 1.02
C LEU A 219 8.41 -5.69 1.60
N GLY A 220 8.21 -5.84 2.90
CA GLY A 220 8.40 -7.13 3.55
C GLY A 220 7.81 -7.14 4.95
N LEU A 221 6.91 -8.07 5.25
CA LEU A 221 6.29 -8.23 6.57
C LEU A 221 7.37 -8.32 7.67
N ARG A 222 8.40 -9.14 7.45
CA ARG A 222 9.52 -9.30 8.39
C ARG A 222 10.37 -8.04 8.52
N GLN A 223 10.70 -7.39 7.40
CA GLN A 223 11.56 -6.20 7.39
C GLN A 223 10.88 -5.02 8.09
N LEU A 224 9.57 -4.89 7.91
CA LEU A 224 8.77 -3.84 8.54
C LEU A 224 8.34 -4.20 9.97
N GLY A 225 8.56 -5.45 10.41
CA GLY A 225 8.11 -5.92 11.71
C GLY A 225 6.58 -5.96 11.84
N ALA A 226 5.87 -6.07 10.72
CA ALA A 226 4.41 -5.98 10.63
C ALA A 226 3.73 -7.35 10.73
N ASP A 227 2.51 -7.35 11.27
CA ASP A 227 1.62 -8.52 11.27
C ASP A 227 0.77 -8.56 10.00
N TRP A 228 0.39 -7.39 9.48
CA TRP A 228 -0.28 -7.23 8.19
C TRP A 228 0.27 -6.04 7.39
N ILE A 229 0.18 -6.13 6.07
CA ILE A 229 0.46 -5.05 5.11
C ILE A 229 -0.75 -4.90 4.17
N ALA A 230 -1.15 -3.66 3.92
CA ALA A 230 -2.17 -3.32 2.94
C ALA A 230 -1.64 -2.36 1.86
N PHE A 231 -2.00 -2.57 0.60
CA PHE A 231 -1.67 -1.65 -0.50
C PHE A 231 -2.67 -1.76 -1.67
N SER A 232 -2.64 -0.76 -2.55
CA SER A 232 -3.53 -0.63 -3.71
C SER A 232 -2.78 -0.76 -5.03
N GLY A 233 -3.20 -1.68 -5.90
CA GLY A 233 -2.60 -1.91 -7.22
C GLY A 233 -2.62 -0.70 -8.15
N HIS A 234 -3.63 0.18 -8.06
CA HIS A 234 -3.71 1.39 -8.88
C HIS A 234 -2.58 2.42 -8.59
N LYS A 235 -1.88 2.29 -7.44
CA LYS A 235 -0.64 3.02 -7.16
C LYS A 235 0.61 2.26 -7.59
N LEU A 236 0.51 0.95 -7.85
CA LEU A 236 1.56 0.07 -8.39
C LEU A 236 1.38 -0.18 -9.90
N TYR A 237 0.88 0.81 -10.64
CA TYR A 237 0.74 0.75 -12.10
C TYR A 237 -0.13 -0.40 -12.63
N ALA A 238 -1.04 -0.94 -11.79
CA ALA A 238 -2.05 -1.89 -12.24
C ALA A 238 -3.32 -1.13 -12.68
N PRO A 239 -3.92 -1.50 -13.83
CA PRO A 239 -5.25 -1.04 -14.18
C PRO A 239 -6.29 -1.80 -13.34
N TYR A 240 -7.45 -1.18 -13.11
CA TYR A 240 -8.59 -1.74 -12.37
C TYR A 240 -8.39 -1.85 -10.85
N GLY A 241 -9.50 -1.97 -10.11
CA GLY A 241 -9.49 -2.05 -8.66
C GLY A 241 -9.01 -3.40 -8.16
N ALA A 242 -7.76 -3.46 -7.70
CA ALA A 242 -7.20 -4.60 -6.98
C ALA A 242 -6.35 -4.08 -5.80
N GLY A 243 -6.73 -4.46 -4.59
CA GLY A 243 -6.01 -4.21 -3.36
C GLY A 243 -5.55 -5.51 -2.72
N VAL A 244 -4.66 -5.38 -1.73
CA VAL A 244 -4.11 -6.51 -0.99
C VAL A 244 -4.23 -6.22 0.50
N LEU A 245 -4.60 -7.23 1.27
CA LEU A 245 -4.28 -7.37 2.69
C LEU A 245 -3.49 -8.67 2.84
N ALA A 246 -2.24 -8.58 3.27
CA ALA A 246 -1.39 -9.76 3.44
C ALA A 246 -0.80 -9.82 4.84
N GLY A 247 -0.83 -10.98 5.49
CA GLY A 247 -0.35 -11.12 6.85
C GLY A 247 -0.94 -12.32 7.58
N ARG A 248 -0.97 -12.24 8.91
CA ARG A 248 -1.40 -13.35 9.76
C ARG A 248 -2.82 -13.79 9.44
N ARG A 249 -3.05 -15.10 9.46
CA ARG A 249 -4.36 -15.70 9.22
C ARG A 249 -5.31 -15.66 10.42
N ASP A 250 -4.80 -15.57 11.64
CA ASP A 250 -5.56 -15.85 12.86
C ASP A 250 -6.79 -14.96 13.07
N TRP A 251 -6.69 -13.63 12.93
CA TRP A 251 -7.87 -12.76 12.99
C TRP A 251 -8.73 -12.88 11.72
N LEU A 252 -8.10 -13.06 10.56
CA LEU A 252 -8.81 -13.13 9.27
C LEU A 252 -9.66 -14.39 9.12
N ASP A 253 -9.23 -15.52 9.68
CA ASP A 253 -9.96 -16.80 9.66
C ASP A 253 -11.25 -16.74 10.49
N ALA A 254 -11.36 -15.78 11.42
CA ALA A 254 -12.58 -15.57 12.20
C ALA A 254 -13.64 -14.73 11.46
N GLY A 255 -13.29 -14.16 10.29
CA GLY A 255 -14.23 -13.40 9.48
C GLY A 255 -15.31 -14.26 8.86
N GLU A 256 -16.54 -13.75 8.84
CA GLU A 256 -17.64 -14.36 8.11
C GLU A 256 -17.60 -13.96 6.61
N PRO A 257 -17.96 -14.87 5.67
CA PRO A 257 -17.94 -14.60 4.23
C PRO A 257 -18.90 -13.51 3.75
#